data_AF-A0A177QDT9-F1
#
_entry.id   AF-A0A177QDT9-F1
#
_cell.length_a   1.000
_cell.length_b   1.000
_cell.length_c   1.000
_cell.angle_alpha   90.00
_cell.angle_beta   90.00
_cell.angle_gamma   90.00
#
_symmetry.space_group_name_H-M   'P 1'
#
loop_
_entity.id
_entity.type
_entity.pdbx_description
1 polymer ?
#
loop_
_entity_poly.entity_id
_entity_poly.type
_entity_poly.pdbx_seq_one_letter_code
_entity_poly.pdbx_strand_id
1 'polypeptide(L)'
;MAKVGDTIRMFYVNAGPNLTANWHVIGEIFDRVYPEGSLITPPLQNIQTTVVPAGGSSMAEFKVEVPGTYINVDHAIFRIAKGAVGLIKVEGPDQPDIYKNLLK
;
A
#
# COMPACT_ATOMS: atom_id res chain seq x y z
N MET A 1 -15.52 1.55 2.47
CA MET A 1 -14.50 2.61 2.43
C MET A 1 -13.88 2.66 3.81
N ALA A 2 -12.57 2.85 3.90
CA ALA A 2 -11.90 3.03 5.19
C ALA A 2 -12.16 4.46 5.69
N LYS A 3 -11.92 4.71 6.98
CA LYS A 3 -12.03 6.03 7.57
C LYS A 3 -10.68 6.53 8.05
N VAL A 4 -10.52 7.86 8.07
CA VAL A 4 -9.35 8.50 8.70
C VAL A 4 -9.19 7.97 10.13
N GLY A 5 -7.99 7.46 10.43
CA GLY A 5 -7.64 6.83 11.70
C GLY A 5 -7.66 5.30 11.69
N ASP A 6 -8.27 4.67 10.68
CA ASP A 6 -8.28 3.20 10.56
C ASP A 6 -6.87 2.68 10.22
N THR A 7 -6.52 1.53 10.79
CA THR A 7 -5.39 0.72 10.32
C THR A 7 -5.88 -0.29 9.30
N ILE A 8 -5.37 -0.20 8.08
CA ILE A 8 -5.65 -1.15 7.01
C ILE A 8 -4.56 -2.23 7.04
N ARG A 9 -4.97 -3.50 7.03
CA ARG A 9 -4.10 -4.65 6.78
C ARG A 9 -4.44 -5.25 5.42
N MET A 10 -3.44 -5.36 4.55
CA MET A 10 -3.58 -5.92 3.21
C MET A 10 -2.79 -7.23 3.11
N PHE A 11 -3.46 -8.27 2.58
CA PHE A 11 -2.84 -9.53 2.18
C PHE A 11 -2.62 -9.50 0.67
N TYR A 12 -1.41 -9.21 0.23
CA TYR A 12 -1.06 -9.08 -1.17
C TYR A 12 -0.43 -10.38 -1.69
N VAL A 13 -0.96 -10.90 -2.79
CA VAL A 13 -0.45 -12.12 -3.44
C VAL A 13 -0.04 -11.77 -4.86
N ASN A 14 1.21 -12.09 -5.21
CA ASN A 14 1.64 -12.10 -6.60
C ASN A 14 1.62 -13.53 -7.11
N ALA A 15 0.54 -13.93 -7.76
CA ALA A 15 0.43 -15.28 -8.34
C ALA A 15 1.50 -15.55 -9.43
N GLY A 16 2.01 -14.51 -10.10
CA GLY A 16 2.99 -14.64 -11.18
C GLY A 16 2.36 -14.96 -12.55
N PRO A 17 2.91 -15.90 -13.34
CA PRO A 17 3.91 -16.91 -12.93
C PRO A 17 5.37 -16.45 -13.02
N ASN A 18 5.67 -15.34 -13.72
CA ASN A 18 7.06 -15.05 -14.13
C ASN A 18 7.65 -13.77 -13.53
N LEU A 19 6.81 -12.77 -13.24
CA LEU A 19 7.27 -11.43 -12.90
C LEU A 19 7.10 -11.16 -11.42
N THR A 20 8.08 -10.50 -10.80
CA THR A 20 7.93 -9.91 -9.47
C THR A 20 7.03 -8.67 -9.55
N ALA A 21 6.41 -8.33 -8.42
CA ALA A 21 5.68 -7.08 -8.23
C ALA A 21 6.46 -6.16 -7.27
N ASN A 22 6.51 -4.86 -7.57
CA ASN A 22 7.03 -3.83 -6.67
C ASN A 22 5.85 -3.17 -5.96
N TRP A 23 5.31 -3.81 -4.93
CA TRP A 23 4.04 -3.40 -4.33
C TRP A 23 4.19 -2.10 -3.54
N HIS A 24 3.37 -1.11 -3.87
CA HIS A 24 3.33 0.22 -3.26
C HIS A 24 1.89 0.76 -3.17
N VAL A 25 1.62 1.58 -2.15
CA VAL A 25 0.40 2.39 -2.06
C VAL A 25 0.80 3.86 -2.13
N ILE A 26 0.46 4.53 -3.23
CA ILE A 26 0.75 5.95 -3.44
C ILE A 26 -0.03 6.77 -2.43
N GLY A 27 0.70 7.59 -1.67
CA GLY A 27 0.18 8.43 -0.59
C GLY A 27 0.39 7.85 0.80
N GLU A 28 0.89 6.62 0.94
CA GLU A 28 1.11 5.98 2.23
C GLU A 28 2.51 5.36 2.36
N ILE A 29 2.88 5.10 3.62
CA ILE A 29 4.03 4.30 4.01
C ILE A 29 3.49 3.07 4.74
N PHE A 30 4.06 1.89 4.48
CA PHE A 30 3.72 0.71 5.25
C PHE A 30 4.38 0.77 6.63
N ASP A 31 3.56 0.95 7.67
CA ASP A 31 3.98 0.92 9.08
C ASP A 31 4.64 -0.42 9.42
N ARG A 32 4.05 -1.52 8.93
CA ARG A 32 4.57 -2.88 9.07
C ARG A 32 4.49 -3.63 7.76
N VAL A 33 5.58 -4.27 7.36
CA VAL A 33 5.62 -5.20 6.23
C VAL A 33 6.12 -6.54 6.72
N TYR A 34 5.44 -7.60 6.31
CA TYR A 34 5.79 -8.99 6.56
C TYR A 34 6.23 -9.57 5.21
N PRO A 35 7.54 -9.54 4.90
CA PRO A 35 8.07 -10.07 3.64
C PRO A 35 7.74 -11.56 3.53
N GLU A 36 7.45 -12.00 2.31
CA GLU A 36 7.11 -13.40 2.00
C GLU A 36 5.90 -13.96 2.78
N GLY A 37 5.15 -13.11 3.49
CA GLY A 37 4.05 -13.53 4.35
C GLY A 37 4.48 -14.18 5.67
N SER A 38 5.75 -14.05 6.08
CA SER A 38 6.20 -14.60 7.38
C SER A 38 5.52 -13.87 8.54
N LEU A 39 4.74 -14.60 9.34
CA LEU A 39 4.06 -14.06 10.53
C LEU A 39 4.79 -14.38 11.85
N ILE A 40 5.89 -15.13 11.78
CA ILE A 40 6.70 -15.53 12.94
C ILE A 40 7.82 -14.52 13.17
N THR A 41 8.45 -14.08 12.09
CA THR A 41 9.52 -13.08 12.14
C THR A 41 8.93 -11.69 12.43
N PRO A 42 9.59 -10.84 13.23
CA PRO A 42 9.18 -9.46 13.38
C PRO A 42 9.07 -8.75 12.02
N PRO A 43 8.05 -7.89 11.81
CA PRO A 43 7.88 -7.18 10.55
C PRO A 43 8.98 -6.13 10.36
N LEU A 44 9.27 -5.84 9.08
CA LEU A 44 9.95 -4.61 8.70
C LEU A 44 9.04 -3.41 9.00
N GLN A 45 9.61 -2.25 9.25
CA GLN A 45 8.87 -1.04 9.61
C GLN A 45 9.20 0.12 8.67
N ASN A 46 8.23 1.00 8.45
CA ASN A 46 8.35 2.23 7.65
C ASN A 46 8.86 1.98 6.22
N ILE A 47 8.26 1.01 5.53
CA ILE A 47 8.67 0.61 4.18
C ILE A 47 7.74 1.25 3.14
N GLN A 48 8.33 1.93 2.15
CA GLN A 48 7.58 2.55 1.06
C GLN A 48 7.07 1.53 0.03
N THR A 49 7.89 0.56 -0.34
CA THR A 49 7.65 -0.39 -1.43
C THR A 49 8.30 -1.70 -1.08
N THR A 50 7.62 -2.82 -1.30
CA THR A 50 8.15 -4.16 -1.05
C THR A 50 8.09 -5.02 -2.29
N VAL A 51 9.10 -5.86 -2.49
CA VAL A 51 9.14 -6.81 -3.62
C VAL A 51 8.36 -8.05 -3.23
N VAL A 52 7.43 -8.48 -4.10
CA VAL A 52 6.69 -9.72 -3.93
C VAL A 52 7.00 -10.65 -5.11
N PRO A 53 7.71 -11.78 -4.89
CA PRO A 53 8.05 -12.69 -5.97
C PRO A 53 6.82 -13.38 -6.56
N ALA A 54 6.95 -13.91 -7.78
CA ALA A 54 5.91 -14.75 -8.37
C ALA A 54 5.66 -16.00 -7.51
N GLY A 55 4.39 -16.35 -7.30
CA GLY A 55 3.97 -17.39 -6.34
C GLY A 55 4.10 -16.96 -4.87
N GLY A 56 4.54 -15.73 -4.60
CA GLY A 56 4.76 -15.21 -3.26
C GLY A 56 3.63 -14.33 -2.75
N SER A 57 3.73 -13.96 -1.48
CA SER A 57 2.84 -13.00 -0.84
C SER A 57 3.61 -12.04 0.06
N SER A 58 2.97 -10.94 0.44
CA SER A 58 3.39 -10.10 1.55
C SER A 58 2.16 -9.55 2.25
N MET A 59 2.24 -9.36 3.55
CA MET A 59 1.22 -8.65 4.31
C MET A 59 1.79 -7.29 4.70
N ALA A 60 1.01 -6.24 4.52
CA ALA A 60 1.39 -4.91 5.00
C ALA A 60 0.26 -4.27 5.80
N GLU A 61 0.64 -3.43 6.74
CA GLU A 61 -0.26 -2.61 7.53
C GLU A 61 0.17 -1.16 7.45
N PHE A 62 -0.81 -0.28 7.36
CA PHE A 62 -0.63 1.16 7.38
C PHE A 62 -1.87 1.82 7.95
N LYS A 63 -1.68 2.90 8.70
CA LYS A 63 -2.76 3.74 9.19
C LYS A 63 -3.04 4.86 8.20
N VAL A 64 -4.29 5.00 7.78
CA VAL A 64 -4.69 6.08 6.89
C VAL A 64 -5.00 7.34 7.68
N GLU A 65 -4.21 8.39 7.48
CA GLU A 65 -4.33 9.60 8.29
C GLU A 65 -5.05 10.74 7.57
N VAL A 66 -5.05 10.79 6.24
CA VAL A 66 -5.64 11.89 5.46
C VAL A 66 -6.80 11.33 4.62
N PRO A 67 -7.95 12.04 4.49
CA PRO A 67 -9.01 11.58 3.60
C PRO A 67 -8.56 11.70 2.14
N GLY A 68 -9.02 10.79 1.28
CA GLY A 68 -8.61 10.79 -0.11
C GLY A 68 -8.77 9.46 -0.83
N THR A 69 -8.29 9.40 -2.06
CA THR A 69 -8.17 8.16 -2.82
C THR A 69 -6.71 7.81 -2.98
N TYR A 70 -6.28 6.76 -2.27
CA TYR A 70 -4.95 6.20 -2.35
C TYR A 70 -4.89 5.16 -3.48
N ILE A 71 -3.72 5.02 -4.10
CA ILE A 71 -3.57 4.20 -5.30
C ILE A 71 -2.63 3.04 -5.01
N ASN A 72 -3.19 1.83 -4.93
CA ASN A 72 -2.44 0.58 -4.78
C ASN A 72 -1.92 0.11 -6.14
N VAL A 73 -0.62 -0.09 -6.28
CA VAL A 73 0.03 -0.34 -7.58
C VAL A 73 1.16 -1.35 -7.48
N ASP A 74 1.53 -1.88 -8.66
CA ASP A 74 2.89 -2.35 -8.92
C ASP A 74 3.73 -1.19 -9.49
N HIS A 75 4.80 -0.82 -8.78
CA HIS A 75 5.67 0.30 -9.11
C HIS A 75 6.64 0.03 -10.27
N ALA A 76 6.56 -1.15 -10.92
CA ALA A 76 6.88 -1.23 -12.35
C ALA A 76 5.81 -0.46 -13.15
N ILE A 77 5.82 0.87 -12.99
CA ILE A 77 4.65 1.77 -13.04
C ILE A 77 3.88 1.72 -14.36
N PHE A 78 4.54 1.39 -15.47
CA PHE A 78 3.90 1.19 -16.77
C PHE A 78 2.81 0.10 -16.74
N ARG A 79 2.84 -0.82 -15.76
CA ARG A 79 1.84 -1.87 -15.59
C ARG A 79 0.50 -1.34 -15.09
N ILE A 80 0.42 -0.11 -14.58
CA ILE A 80 -0.87 0.58 -14.31
C ILE A 80 -1.70 0.66 -15.60
N ALA A 81 -1.07 1.03 -16.72
CA ALA A 81 -1.74 1.05 -18.02
C ALA A 81 -2.18 -0.33 -18.51
N LYS A 82 -1.68 -1.41 -17.89
CA LYS A 82 -2.05 -2.80 -18.12
C LYS A 82 -3.02 -3.35 -17.06
N GLY A 83 -3.51 -2.50 -16.13
CA GLY A 83 -4.50 -2.86 -15.13
C GLY A 83 -3.97 -3.18 -13.73
N ALA A 84 -2.66 -3.05 -13.46
CA ALA A 84 -2.08 -3.27 -12.14
C ALA A 84 -2.31 -2.07 -11.19
N VAL A 85 -3.59 -1.73 -10.95
CA VAL A 85 -4.02 -0.59 -10.14
C VAL A 85 -5.28 -0.92 -9.34
N GLY A 86 -5.31 -0.49 -8.08
CA GLY A 86 -6.48 -0.53 -7.22
C GLY A 86 -6.66 0.79 -6.49
N LEU A 87 -7.90 1.15 -6.18
CA LEU A 87 -8.23 2.39 -5.48
C LEU A 87 -8.68 2.09 -4.05
N ILE A 88 -8.09 2.79 -3.09
CA ILE A 88 -8.47 2.73 -1.68
C ILE A 88 -9.08 4.08 -1.33
N LYS A 89 -10.41 4.10 -1.15
CA LYS A 89 -11.15 5.29 -0.77
C LYS A 89 -11.21 5.40 0.74
N VAL A 90 -10.72 6.52 1.27
CA VAL A 90 -10.71 6.89 2.68
C VAL A 90 -11.55 8.14 2.88
N GLU A 91 -12.51 8.07 3.78
CA GLU A 91 -13.39 9.18 4.14
C GLU A 91 -13.10 9.68 5.55
N GLY A 92 -13.27 10.97 5.80
CA GLY A 92 -13.05 11.54 7.12
C GLY A 92 -12.76 13.03 7.08
N PRO A 93 -12.51 13.64 8.24
CA PRO A 93 -12.13 15.04 8.33
C PRO A 93 -10.72 15.24 7.74
N ASP A 94 -10.49 16.41 7.12
CA ASP A 94 -9.17 16.82 6.66
C ASP A 94 -8.18 16.91 7.84
N GLN A 95 -6.92 16.54 7.60
CA GLN A 95 -5.82 16.65 8.57
C GLN A 95 -4.76 17.65 8.08
N PRO A 96 -4.99 18.96 8.23
CA PRO A 96 -4.10 20.00 7.70
C PRO A 96 -2.71 20.02 8.36
N ASP A 97 -2.58 19.45 9.57
CA ASP A 97 -1.29 19.32 10.27
C ASP A 97 -0.38 18.27 9.63
N ILE A 98 -0.95 17.32 8.87
CA ILE A 98 -0.23 16.24 8.19
C ILE A 98 -0.02 16.61 6.72
N TYR A 99 -1.10 16.97 6.02
CA TYR A 99 -1.05 17.33 4.62
C TYR A 99 -2.00 18.48 4.30
N LYS A 100 -1.49 19.48 3.61
CA LYS A 100 -2.26 20.63 3.14
C LYS A 100 -1.90 20.94 1.70
N ASN A 101 -2.88 20.90 0.80
CA ASN A 101 -2.69 21.37 -0.56
C ASN A 101 -2.50 22.91 -0.55
N LEU A 102 -1.38 23.38 -1.07
CA LEU A 102 -1.05 24.81 -1.15
C LEU A 102 -1.52 25.44 -2.47
N LEU A 103 -1.89 24.63 -3.46
CA LEU A 103 -2.41 25.08 -4.74
C LEU A 103 -3.94 25.10 -4.66
N LYS A 104 -4.51 26.29 -4.79
CA LYS A 104 -5.94 26.51 -5.05
C LYS A 104 -6.18 26.57 -6.55
#